data_AF-A0A251TW68-F1
#
_entry.id   AF-A0A251TW68-F1
#
_cell.length_a   1.000
_cell.length_b   1.000
_cell.length_c   1.000
_cell.angle_alpha   90.00
_cell.angle_beta   90.00
_cell.angle_gamma   90.00
#
_symmetry.space_group_name_H-M   'P 1'
#
loop_
_entity.id
_entity.type
_entity.pdbx_description
1 polymer ?
#
loop_
_entity_poly.entity_id
_entity_poly.type
_entity_poly.pdbx_seq_one_letter_code
_entity_poly.pdbx_strand_id
1 'polypeptide(L)' 'MTLQPLSSEEQKEALLPADLGAPSKQPTNYFCKTLTASDTSTHGGFSVARRAAEKVFPPLVSYNASH' A
#
# COMPACT_ATOMS: atom_id res chain seq x y z
N MET A 1 14.98 11.14 8.34
CA MET A 1 15.19 10.55 9.69
C MET A 1 16.13 11.47 10.42
N THR A 2 15.62 12.25 11.37
CA THR A 2 16.41 13.21 12.15
C THR A 2 16.40 12.76 13.59
N LEU A 3 17.58 12.50 14.15
CA LEU A 3 17.71 12.18 15.56
C LEU A 3 17.85 13.47 16.34
N GLN A 4 17.09 13.59 17.43
CA GLN A 4 17.30 14.65 18.40
C GLN A 4 18.15 14.11 19.54
N PRO A 5 19.29 14.73 19.85
CA PRO A 5 20.05 14.39 21.05
C PRO A 5 19.24 14.80 22.27
N LEU A 6 18.87 13.84 23.10
CA LEU A 6 18.15 14.07 24.35
C LEU A 6 19.14 14.38 25.47
N SER A 7 18.78 15.30 26.36
CA SER A 7 19.50 15.53 27.63
C SER A 7 19.30 14.36 28.61
N SER A 8 20.15 14.23 29.64
CA SER A 8 20.06 13.12 30.60
C SER A 8 18.72 12.99 31.34
N GLU A 9 18.01 14.10 31.55
CA GLU A 9 16.67 14.10 32.16
C GLU A 9 15.58 13.73 31.14
N GLU A 10 15.68 14.21 29.90
CA GLU A 10 14.78 13.81 28.81
C GLU A 10 14.98 12.36 28.41
N GLN A 11 16.18 11.79 28.58
CA GLN A 11 16.39 10.35 28.45
C GLN A 11 15.57 9.56 29.47
N LYS A 12 15.33 10.11 30.67
CA LYS A 12 14.51 9.48 31.71
C LYS A 12 13.01 9.59 31.40
N GLU A 13 12.56 10.67 30.77
CA GLU A 13 11.17 10.85 30.32
C GLU A 13 10.86 10.22 28.95
N ALA A 14 11.80 10.16 28.02
CA ALA A 14 11.63 9.50 26.72
C ALA A 14 11.58 7.97 26.83
N LEU A 15 11.96 7.42 27.98
CA LEU A 15 11.66 6.04 28.38
C LEU A 15 10.17 5.84 28.70
N LEU A 16 9.42 6.92 28.91
CA LEU A 16 7.97 6.87 29.02
C LEU A 16 7.49 6.82 27.58
N PRO A 17 6.70 5.81 27.16
CA PRO A 17 6.31 5.66 25.77
C PRO A 17 5.49 6.89 25.32
N ALA A 18 6.15 7.90 24.76
CA ALA A 18 5.56 8.72 23.73
C ALA A 18 5.00 7.73 22.70
N ASP A 19 3.81 7.96 22.18
CA ASP A 19 3.08 7.05 21.30
C ASP A 19 3.86 6.76 19.99
N LEU A 20 4.89 5.93 20.12
CA LEU A 20 5.73 5.36 19.06
C LEU A 20 5.04 4.14 18.43
N GLY A 21 3.76 3.91 18.78
CA GLY A 21 3.02 2.69 18.50
C GLY A 21 1.93 2.85 17.44
N ALA A 22 1.65 4.06 16.95
CA ALA A 22 0.67 4.22 15.87
C ALA A 22 1.16 3.44 14.64
N PRO A 23 0.49 2.34 14.25
CA PRO A 23 0.89 1.57 13.08
C PRO A 23 0.86 2.50 11.88
N SER A 24 1.87 2.36 11.02
CA SER A 24 1.99 3.18 9.83
C SER A 24 0.65 3.18 9.09
N LYS A 25 0.03 4.36 8.95
CA LYS A 25 -1.26 4.55 8.28
C LYS A 25 -1.16 4.37 6.75
N GLN A 26 -0.16 3.61 6.28
CA GLN A 26 -0.01 3.40 4.85
C GLN A 26 -1.24 2.67 4.32
N PRO A 27 -1.78 3.11 3.18
CA PRO A 27 -2.88 2.41 2.54
C PRO A 27 -2.44 0.97 2.26
N THR A 28 -3.26 -0.01 2.63
CA THR A 28 -2.98 -1.44 2.39
C THR A 28 -3.63 -1.92 1.08
N ASN A 29 -4.56 -1.13 0.54
CA ASN A 29 -5.24 -1.35 -0.73
C ASN A 29 -4.44 -0.73 -1.88
N TYR A 30 -3.34 -1.39 -2.24
CA TYR A 30 -2.56 -1.08 -3.44
C TYR A 30 -1.86 -2.34 -3.95
N PHE A 31 -1.34 -2.23 -5.16
CA PHE A 31 -0.37 -3.15 -5.75
C PHE A 31 0.69 -2.34 -6.51
N CYS A 32 1.89 -2.89 -6.62
CA CYS A 32 2.95 -2.35 -7.47
C CYS A 32 3.25 -3.37 -8.56
N LYS A 33 3.44 -2.90 -9.79
CA LYS A 33 3.80 -3.75 -10.93
C LYS A 33 4.89 -3.07 -11.75
N THR A 34 5.95 -3.82 -12.06
CA THR A 34 6.92 -3.43 -13.08
C THR A 34 6.26 -3.55 -14.45
N LEU A 35 6.25 -2.45 -15.21
CA LEU A 35 5.67 -2.44 -16.56
C LEU A 35 6.47 -3.36 -17.49
N THR A 36 5.77 -4.25 -18.19
CA THR A 36 6.37 -5.05 -19.27
C THR A 36 6.32 -4.28 -20.59
N ALA A 37 7.10 -4.70 -21.58
CA ALA A 37 7.07 -4.07 -22.90
C ALA A 37 5.66 -4.06 -23.54
N SER A 38 4.82 -5.06 -23.24
CA SER A 38 3.44 -5.11 -23.71
C SER A 38 2.55 -4.07 -23.03
N ASP A 39 2.75 -3.82 -21.73
CA ASP A 39 1.99 -2.80 -20.98
C ASP A 39 2.24 -1.38 -21.50
N THR A 40 3.40 -1.13 -22.12
CA THR A 40 3.80 0.19 -22.67
C THR A 40 3.63 0.30 -24.17
N SER A 41 3.12 -0.74 -24.84
CA SER A 41 2.89 -0.72 -26.29
C SER A 41 1.61 0.08 -26.64
N THR A 42 1.53 0.61 -27.85
CA THR A 42 0.37 1.41 -28.30
C THR A 42 -0.87 0.59 -28.64
N HIS A 43 -0.69 -0.71 -28.87
CA HIS A 43 -1.76 -1.63 -29.29
C HIS A 43 -2.11 -2.67 -28.23
N GLY A 44 -1.30 -2.81 -27.18
CA GLY A 44 -1.59 -3.60 -26.00
C GLY A 44 -2.19 -2.75 -24.87
N GLY A 45 -2.89 -3.40 -23.95
CA GLY A 45 -3.39 -2.77 -22.73
C GLY A 45 -2.47 -3.02 -21.52
N PHE A 46 -2.88 -2.49 -20.37
CA PHE A 46 -2.24 -2.78 -19.09
C PHE A 46 -2.77 -4.10 -18.49
N SER A 47 -1.87 -5.04 -18.22
CA SER A 47 -2.24 -6.32 -17.61
C SER A 47 -2.19 -6.25 -16.07
N VAL A 48 -3.20 -6.80 -15.39
CA VAL A 48 -3.23 -6.86 -13.92
C VAL A 48 -3.27 -8.32 -13.48
N ALA A 49 -2.39 -8.70 -12.54
CA ALA A 49 -2.45 -10.03 -11.95
C ALA A 49 -3.79 -10.22 -11.22
N ARG A 50 -4.45 -11.36 -11.42
CA ARG A 50 -5.78 -11.64 -10.86
C ARG A 50 -5.91 -11.30 -9.37
N ARG A 51 -4.93 -11.72 -8.56
CA ARG A 51 -4.87 -11.43 -7.12
C ARG A 51 -4.85 -9.93 -6.80
N ALA A 52 -4.16 -9.12 -7.61
CA ALA A 52 -4.14 -7.68 -7.44
C ALA A 52 -5.49 -7.07 -7.83
N ALA A 53 -6.07 -7.53 -8.94
CA ALA A 53 -7.36 -7.05 -9.41
C ALA A 53 -8.48 -7.31 -8.39
N GLU A 54 -8.57 -8.52 -7.86
CA GLU A 54 -9.54 -8.91 -6.82
C GLU A 54 -9.33 -8.16 -5.49
N LYS A 55 -8.10 -7.70 -5.22
CA LYS A 55 -7.76 -6.95 -4.00
C LYS A 55 -8.10 -5.46 -4.10
N VAL A 56 -7.85 -4.83 -5.26
CA VAL A 56 -7.84 -3.37 -5.37
C VAL A 56 -8.94 -2.77 -6.25
N PHE A 57 -9.58 -3.56 -7.10
CA PHE A 57 -10.68 -3.08 -7.94
C PHE A 57 -12.04 -3.50 -7.36
N PRO A 58 -13.09 -2.71 -7.62
CA PRO A 58 -14.46 -3.13 -7.35
C PRO A 58 -14.82 -4.44 -8.07
N PRO A 59 -15.75 -5.26 -7.53
CA PRO A 59 -16.24 -6.45 -8.21
C PRO A 59 -16.82 -6.14 -9.59
N LEU A 60 -16.53 -7.00 -10.57
CA LEU A 60 -17.11 -6.87 -11.90
C LEU A 60 -18.58 -7.32 -11.88
N VAL A 61 -19.46 -6.58 -12.57
CA VAL A 61 -20.86 -6.95 -12.70
C VAL A 61 -20.98 -8.06 -13.74
N SER A 62 -21.22 -9.30 -13.30
CA SER A 62 -21.68 -10.36 -14.18
C SER A 62 -23.21 -10.27 -14.28
N TYR A 63 -23.73 -9.80 -15.40
CA TYR A 63 -25.12 -10.08 -15.76
C TYR A 63 -25.21 -11.59 -16.01
N ASN A 64 -25.62 -12.34 -14.99
CA ASN A 64 -26.00 -13.73 -15.20
C ASN A 64 -27.25 -13.69 -16.06
N ALA A 65 -27.09 -13.95 -17.36
CA ALA A 65 -28.19 -14.33 -18.22
C ALA A 65 -28.76 -15.62 -17.63
N SER A 66 -29.87 -15.50 -16.91
CA SER A 66 -30.69 -16.61 -16.47
C SER A 66 -31.06 -17.45 -17.70
N HIS A 67 -30.67 -18.72 -17.66
CA HIS A 67 -31.12 -19.76 -18.58
C HIS A 67 -32.62 -19.95 -18.52
#